data_AF-A0A1G9KWD6-F1
#
_entry.id   AF-A0A1G9KWD6-F1
#
_cell.length_a   1.000
_cell.length_b   1.000
_cell.length_c   1.000
_cell.angle_alpha   90.00
_cell.angle_beta   90.00
_cell.angle_gamma   90.00
#
_symmetry.space_group_name_H-M   'P 1'
#
loop_
_entity.id
_entity.type
_entity.pdbx_description
1 polymer ?
#
loop_
_entity_poly.entity_id
_entity_poly.type
_entity_poly.pdbx_seq_one_letter_code
_entity_poly.pdbx_strand_id
1 'polypeptide(L)'
;MTGRRIEIVSGPEPPRCPRCRREGLLLARVPYGWTNAGGVAVRGRGEVVLCAACDADAARAAPLITWFHVHATVEPADSEEFLQLLAAWADEVSVPPLDRKRWEDEIEQLT
;
A
#
# COMPACT_ATOMS: atom_id res chain seq x y z
N MET A 1 4.43 12.90 -15.17
CA MET A 1 3.86 12.10 -14.06
C MET A 1 5.02 11.46 -13.32
N THR A 2 5.32 11.89 -12.09
CA THR A 2 6.41 11.30 -11.31
C THR A 2 5.99 9.90 -10.92
N GLY A 3 6.63 8.86 -11.47
CA GLY A 3 6.25 7.47 -11.22
C GLY A 3 6.27 7.17 -9.72
N ARG A 4 5.16 6.65 -9.18
CA ARG A 4 5.11 6.12 -7.81
C ARG A 4 5.99 4.86 -7.78
N ARG A 5 7.06 4.90 -7.01
CA ARG A 5 7.93 3.73 -6.79
C ARG A 5 7.39 2.94 -5.61
N ILE A 6 6.87 1.74 -5.89
CA ILE A 6 6.52 0.73 -4.90
C ILE A 6 7.76 -0.14 -4.72
N GLU A 7 8.18 -0.36 -3.48
CA GLU A 7 9.28 -1.28 -3.17
C GLU A 7 8.74 -2.52 -2.48
N ILE A 8 9.02 -3.69 -3.03
CA ILE A 8 8.80 -4.97 -2.36
C ILE A 8 9.96 -5.18 -1.39
N VAL A 9 9.65 -5.49 -0.13
CA VAL A 9 10.64 -5.80 0.90
C VAL A 9 10.75 -7.31 1.03
N SER A 10 11.86 -7.86 0.54
CA SER A 10 12.16 -9.29 0.66
C SER A 10 12.96 -9.57 1.94
N GLY A 11 12.66 -10.67 2.61
CA GLY A 11 13.35 -11.14 3.80
C GLY A 11 13.30 -12.67 3.90
N PRO A 12 14.05 -13.28 4.84
CA PRO A 12 14.12 -14.73 5.00
C PRO A 12 12.83 -15.34 5.60
N GLU A 13 12.00 -14.53 6.26
CA GLU A 13 10.73 -14.94 6.85
C GLU A 13 9.58 -14.15 6.22
N PRO A 14 8.37 -14.74 6.10
CA PRO A 14 7.17 -14.02 5.70
C PRO A 14 6.91 -12.84 6.66
N PRO A 15 6.44 -11.68 6.16
CA PRO A 15 6.13 -10.56 7.03
C PRO A 15 4.97 -10.91 7.97
N ARG A 16 4.96 -10.36 9.19
CA ARG A 16 3.81 -10.53 10.09
C ARG A 16 2.77 -9.45 9.87
N CYS A 17 1.50 -9.85 9.73
CA CYS A 17 0.39 -8.91 9.63
C CYS A 17 0.21 -8.14 10.95
N PRO A 18 0.21 -6.80 10.94
CA PRO A 18 0.01 -6.02 12.17
C PRO A 18 -1.42 -6.14 12.72
N ARG A 19 -2.42 -6.46 11.87
CA ARG A 19 -3.84 -6.57 12.25
C ARG A 19 -4.15 -7.87 12.99
N CYS A 20 -3.74 -9.02 12.44
CA CYS A 20 -4.10 -10.34 12.98
C CYS A 20 -2.91 -11.18 13.47
N ARG A 21 -1.67 -10.67 13.36
CA ARG A 21 -0.41 -11.32 13.78
C ARG A 21 -0.04 -12.62 13.03
N ARG A 22 -0.87 -13.06 12.10
CA ARG A 22 -0.57 -14.18 11.17
C ARG A 22 0.45 -13.76 10.12
N GLU A 23 0.97 -14.74 9.40
CA GLU A 23 1.86 -14.52 8.25
C GLU A 23 1.11 -13.75 7.15
N GLY A 24 1.80 -12.75 6.59
CA GLY A 24 1.40 -11.98 5.43
C GLY A 24 2.07 -12.53 4.16
N LEU A 25 1.50 -12.18 3.01
CA LEU A 25 1.98 -12.62 1.70
C LEU A 25 3.08 -11.71 1.16
N LEU A 26 3.00 -10.40 1.47
CA LEU A 26 3.87 -9.38 0.89
C LEU A 26 4.03 -8.22 1.87
N LEU A 27 5.26 -7.69 1.97
CA LEU A 27 5.55 -6.41 2.58
C LEU A 27 5.98 -5.43 1.49
N ALA A 28 5.31 -4.29 1.40
CA ALA A 28 5.65 -3.24 0.47
C ALA A 28 5.86 -1.90 1.17
N ARG A 29 6.77 -1.08 0.63
CA ARG A 29 6.91 0.33 0.97
C ARG A 29 6.24 1.17 -0.10
N VAL A 30 5.13 1.80 0.27
CA VAL A 30 4.35 2.67 -0.60
C VAL A 30 4.62 4.14 -0.26
N PRO A 31 4.74 5.01 -1.27
CA PRO A 31 4.97 6.43 -1.02
C PRO A 31 3.71 7.08 -0.47
N TYR A 32 3.87 7.87 0.58
CA TYR A 32 2.85 8.84 1.03
C TYR A 32 3.46 10.24 1.00
N GLY A 33 2.61 11.26 0.97
CA GLY A 33 3.09 12.62 1.00
C GLY A 33 1.97 13.64 0.98
N TRP A 34 2.30 14.85 1.39
CA TRP A 34 1.40 15.99 1.43
C TRP A 34 2.21 17.27 1.26
N THR A 35 1.56 18.36 0.91
CA THR A 35 2.20 19.67 0.87
C THR A 35 1.90 20.38 2.18
N ASN A 36 2.95 20.80 2.89
CA ASN A 36 2.79 21.51 4.16
C ASN A 36 2.36 22.97 3.97
N ALA A 37 2.15 23.67 5.08
CA ALA A 37 1.67 25.04 5.06
C ALA A 37 2.61 26.05 4.38
N GLY A 38 3.91 25.76 4.31
CA GLY A 38 4.90 26.56 3.60
C GLY A 38 5.02 26.23 2.12
N GLY A 39 4.14 25.39 1.56
CA GLY A 39 4.22 24.94 0.17
C GLY A 39 5.29 23.87 -0.08
N VAL A 40 5.89 23.31 0.97
CA VAL A 40 6.94 22.30 0.85
C VAL A 40 6.32 20.91 0.79
N ALA A 41 6.71 20.14 -0.23
CA ALA A 41 6.29 18.74 -0.36
C ALA A 41 6.98 17.87 0.70
N VAL A 42 6.19 17.37 1.66
CA VAL A 42 6.60 16.34 2.60
C VAL A 42 6.36 14.98 1.94
N ARG A 43 7.42 14.20 1.79
CA ARG A 43 7.36 12.87 1.18
C ARG A 43 7.88 11.84 2.17
N GLY A 44 7.19 10.72 2.27
CA GLY A 44 7.57 9.59 3.11
C GLY A 44 7.21 8.26 2.45
N ARG A 45 7.53 7.16 3.13
CA ARG A 45 7.15 5.82 2.70
C ARG A 45 6.59 5.06 3.89
N GLY A 46 5.42 4.46 3.70
CA GLY A 46 4.74 3.64 4.69
C GLY A 46 4.92 2.18 4.35
N GLU A 47 5.13 1.36 5.37
CA GLU A 47 5.16 -0.10 5.22
C GLU A 47 3.74 -0.64 5.34
N VAL A 48 3.34 -1.44 4.34
CA VAL A 48 2.03 -2.08 4.24
C VAL A 48 2.19 -3.56 3.98
N VAL A 49 1.43 -4.38 4.71
CA VAL A 49 1.45 -5.84 4.60
C VAL A 49 0.16 -6.30 3.92
N LEU A 50 0.29 -7.07 2.84
CA LEU A 50 -0.82 -7.81 2.25
C LEU A 50 -1.09 -9.06 3.09
N CYS A 51 -2.30 -9.20 3.63
CA CYS A 51 -2.69 -10.33 4.45
C CYS A 51 -3.92 -11.03 3.89
N ALA A 52 -3.75 -12.32 3.53
CA ALA A 52 -4.82 -13.14 2.97
C ALA A 52 -6.08 -13.19 3.85
N ALA A 53 -5.94 -13.13 5.18
CA ALA A 53 -7.08 -13.19 6.09
C ALA A 53 -7.77 -11.83 6.30
N CYS A 54 -7.00 -10.74 6.30
CA CYS A 54 -7.49 -9.42 6.66
C CYS A 54 -7.97 -8.60 5.46
N ASP A 55 -7.47 -8.93 4.26
CA ASP A 55 -7.71 -8.19 3.03
C ASP A 55 -8.46 -9.04 1.98
N ALA A 56 -9.03 -10.18 2.39
CA ALA A 56 -9.75 -11.10 1.50
C ALA A 56 -10.91 -10.44 0.73
N ASP A 57 -11.62 -9.52 1.38
CA ASP A 57 -12.78 -8.84 0.80
C ASP A 57 -12.42 -7.48 0.16
N ALA A 58 -11.15 -7.07 0.22
CA ALA A 58 -10.71 -5.81 -0.36
C ALA A 58 -10.54 -5.95 -1.88
N ALA A 59 -11.25 -5.09 -2.63
CA ALA A 59 -11.45 -5.24 -4.07
C ALA A 59 -10.14 -5.32 -4.88
N ARG A 60 -9.11 -4.57 -4.50
CA ARG A 60 -7.81 -4.59 -5.21
C ARG A 60 -6.78 -5.50 -4.54
N ALA A 61 -7.04 -5.98 -3.32
CA ALA A 61 -6.18 -6.95 -2.65
C ALA A 61 -6.53 -8.40 -3.03
N ALA A 62 -7.81 -8.73 -3.15
CA ALA A 62 -8.28 -10.10 -3.41
C ALA A 62 -7.69 -10.75 -4.67
N PRO A 63 -7.57 -10.05 -5.82
CA PRO A 63 -6.93 -10.62 -7.01
C PRO A 63 -5.43 -10.89 -6.80
N LEU A 64 -4.72 -9.98 -6.12
CA LEU A 64 -3.30 -10.16 -5.80
C LEU A 64 -3.09 -11.33 -4.82
N ILE A 65 -3.97 -11.49 -3.83
CA ILE A 65 -3.99 -12.65 -2.93
C ILE A 65 -4.19 -13.94 -3.73
N THR A 66 -5.13 -13.94 -4.69
CA THR A 66 -5.38 -15.11 -5.54
C THR A 66 -4.16 -15.47 -6.36
N TRP A 67 -3.48 -14.48 -6.95
CA TRP A 67 -2.24 -14.67 -7.69
C TRP A 67 -1.17 -15.36 -6.83
N PHE A 68 -0.98 -14.92 -5.58
CA PHE A 68 -0.03 -15.57 -4.65
C PHE A 68 -0.39 -17.02 -4.33
N HIS A 69 -1.68 -17.37 -4.22
CA HIS A 69 -2.10 -18.76 -4.00
C HIS A 69 -1.80 -19.67 -5.21
N VAL A 70 -1.82 -19.12 -6.42
CA VAL A 70 -1.54 -19.88 -7.66
C VAL A 70 -0.04 -20.02 -7.91
N HIS A 71 0.73 -18.95 -7.70
CA HIS A 71 2.14 -18.88 -8.12
C HIS A 71 3.14 -19.12 -6.98
N ALA A 72 2.74 -19.00 -5.71
CA ALA A 72 3.51 -19.19 -4.48
C ALA A 72 4.73 -18.28 -4.27
N THR A 73 5.52 -18.00 -5.31
CA THR A 73 6.70 -17.14 -5.28
C THR A 73 6.74 -16.20 -6.47
N VAL A 74 7.32 -15.03 -6.23
CA VAL A 74 7.54 -13.94 -7.18
C VAL A 74 8.97 -14.10 -7.70
N GLU A 75 9.14 -14.26 -9.02
CA GLU A 75 10.44 -14.48 -9.66
C GLU A 75 10.82 -13.22 -10.46
N PRO A 76 12.10 -12.84 -10.61
CA PRO A 76 12.49 -11.56 -11.22
C PRO A 76 11.96 -11.29 -12.64
N ALA A 77 11.46 -12.32 -13.32
CA ALA A 77 10.79 -12.25 -14.61
C ALA A 77 9.26 -12.08 -14.50
N ASP A 78 8.75 -11.62 -13.36
CA ASP A 78 7.33 -11.57 -13.02
C ASP A 78 6.44 -11.18 -14.19
N SER A 79 5.36 -11.94 -14.36
CA SER A 79 4.33 -11.67 -15.34
C SER A 79 3.80 -10.24 -15.18
N GLU A 80 3.60 -9.53 -16.29
CA GLU A 80 2.99 -8.19 -16.34
C GLU A 80 1.73 -8.07 -15.47
N GLU A 81 0.96 -9.16 -15.36
CA GLU A 81 -0.18 -9.31 -14.47
C GLU A 81 0.15 -9.00 -13.00
N PHE A 82 1.23 -9.55 -12.44
CA PHE A 82 1.63 -9.30 -11.06
C PHE A 82 1.89 -7.81 -10.81
N LEU A 83 2.60 -7.15 -11.74
CA LEU A 83 2.90 -5.72 -11.63
C LEU A 83 1.63 -4.86 -11.68
N GLN A 84 0.66 -5.24 -12.51
CA GLN A 84 -0.63 -4.57 -12.59
C GLN A 84 -1.44 -4.74 -11.29
N LEU A 85 -1.50 -5.96 -10.75
CA LEU A 85 -2.18 -6.25 -9.49
C LEU A 85 -1.53 -5.53 -8.30
N LEU A 86 -0.20 -5.53 -8.24
CA LEU A 86 0.58 -4.81 -7.23
C LEU A 86 0.31 -3.30 -7.26
N ALA A 87 0.29 -2.70 -8.44
CA ALA A 87 0.01 -1.28 -8.59
C ALA A 87 -1.42 -0.92 -8.14
N ALA A 88 -2.40 -1.74 -8.54
CA ALA A 88 -3.80 -1.53 -8.15
C ALA A 88 -4.00 -1.61 -6.63
N TRP A 89 -3.43 -2.64 -5.99
CA TRP A 89 -3.44 -2.78 -4.53
C TRP A 89 -2.73 -1.62 -3.84
N ALA A 90 -1.54 -1.23 -4.30
CA ALA A 90 -0.78 -0.12 -3.73
C ALA A 90 -1.54 1.20 -3.79
N ASP A 91 -2.32 1.46 -4.85
CA ASP A 91 -3.18 2.63 -4.93
C ASP A 91 -4.35 2.60 -3.93
N GLU A 92 -4.85 1.42 -3.52
CA GLU A 92 -5.88 1.29 -2.48
C GLU A 92 -5.33 1.62 -1.09
N VAL A 93 -4.15 1.07 -0.77
CA VAL A 93 -3.54 1.18 0.56
C VAL A 93 -2.70 2.45 0.73
N SER A 94 -2.44 3.18 -0.35
CA SER A 94 -1.77 4.47 -0.28
C SER A 94 -2.71 5.51 0.34
N VAL A 95 -2.25 6.11 1.43
CA VAL A 95 -2.94 7.26 2.02
C VAL A 95 -2.97 8.40 0.98
N PRO A 96 -4.15 8.92 0.63
CA PRO A 96 -4.23 10.07 -0.26
C PRO A 96 -3.56 11.29 0.39
N PRO A 97 -3.03 12.23 -0.41
CA PRO A 97 -2.49 13.47 0.14
C PRO A 97 -3.53 14.14 1.04
N LEU A 98 -3.09 14.65 2.20
CA LEU A 98 -3.97 15.39 3.10
C LEU A 98 -4.55 16.59 2.36
N ASP A 99 -5.88 16.64 2.23
CA ASP A 99 -6.59 17.84 1.81
C ASP A 99 -6.64 18.80 3.00
N ARG A 100 -5.66 19.70 3.03
CA ARG A 100 -5.53 20.66 4.12
C ARG A 100 -6.76 21.54 4.27
N LYS A 101 -7.37 21.97 3.16
CA LYS A 101 -8.52 22.86 3.20
C LYS A 101 -9.71 22.16 3.86
N ARG A 102 -9.98 20.91 3.46
CA ARG A 102 -11.03 20.11 4.09
C ARG A 102 -10.81 19.92 5.59
N TRP A 103 -9.55 19.70 6.01
CA TRP A 103 -9.21 19.54 7.43
C TRP A 103 -9.38 20.84 8.23
N GLU A 104 -8.99 21.98 7.66
CA GLU A 104 -9.21 23.30 8.27
C GLU A 104 -10.71 23.62 8.40
N ASP A 105 -11.50 23.33 7.36
CA ASP A 105 -12.96 23.51 7.38
C ASP A 105 -13.64 22.59 8.43
N GLU A 106 -13.14 21.36 8.65
CA GLU A 106 -13.65 20.43 9.67
C GLU A 106 -13.32 20.88 11.11
N ILE A 107 -12.15 21.49 11.34
CA ILE A 107 -11.77 22.04 12.67
C ILE A 107 -12.61 23.25 13.02
N GLU A 108 -12.81 24.17 12.08
CA GLU A 108 -13.57 25.40 12.31
C GLU A 108 -15.05 25.11 12.63
N GLN A 109 -15.60 23.99 12.15
CA GLN A 109 -16.96 23.55 12.50
C GLN A 109 -17.08 22.88 13.88
N LEU A 110 -15.96 22.51 14.51
CA LEU A 110 -15.92 21.85 15.83
C LEU A 110 -15.61 22.82 16.99
N THR A 111 -15.33 24.10 16.68
CA THR A 111 -15.04 25.18 17.63
C THR A 111 -16.13 26.23 17.65
#